data_AF-A0A117JK70-F1
#
_entry.id   AF-A0A117JK70-F1
#
_cell.length_a   1.000
_cell.length_b   1.000
_cell.length_c   1.000
_cell.angle_alpha   90.00
_cell.angle_beta   90.00
_cell.angle_gamma   90.00
#
_symmetry.space_group_name_H-M   'P 1'
#
loop_
_entity.id
_entity.type
_entity.pdbx_description
1 polymer ?
#
loop_
_entity_poly.entity_id
_entity_poly.type
_entity_poly.pdbx_seq_one_letter_code
_entity_poly.pdbx_strand_id
1 'polypeptide(L)' 'MSSERALRRRAHAQGLKLVKYRQDSRWFGDYGPYALADQNGCLVAWGLDVEDVAMALAE' A
#
# COMPACT_ATOMS: atom_id res chain seq x y z
N MET A 1 1.08 -1.11 16.39
CA MET A 1 0.62 -0.50 15.13
C MET A 1 1.78 0.23 14.46
N SER A 2 2.19 -0.21 13.26
CA SER A 2 3.23 0.50 12.48
C SER A 2 2.66 1.78 11.90
N SER A 3 3.34 2.91 12.09
CA SER A 3 2.92 4.18 11.48
C SER A 3 3.00 4.10 9.95
N GLU A 4 2.10 4.77 9.22
CA GLU A 4 2.08 4.77 7.75
C GLU A 4 3.44 5.18 7.14
N ARG A 5 4.16 6.11 7.79
CA ARG A 5 5.52 6.50 7.40
C ARG A 5 6.51 5.33 7.46
N ALA A 6 6.39 4.43 8.44
CA ALA A 6 7.22 3.24 8.56
C ALA A 6 6.89 2.23 7.46
N LEU A 7 5.60 2.03 7.15
CA LEU A 7 5.17 1.17 6.04
C LEU A 7 5.66 1.70 4.69
N ARG A 8 5.56 3.01 4.44
CA ARG A 8 6.14 3.63 3.22
C ARG A 8 7.63 3.38 3.10
N ARG A 9 8.38 3.49 4.21
CA ARG A 9 9.83 3.23 4.23
C ARG A 9 10.14 1.76 3.95
N ARG A 10 9.37 0.82 4.50
CA ARG A 10 9.53 -0.62 4.25
C ARG A 10 9.21 -0.98 2.80
N ALA A 11 8.08 -0.49 2.27
CA ALA A 11 7.73 -0.65 0.87
C ALA A 11 8.88 -0.16 -0.03
N HIS A 12 9.40 1.05 0.23
CA HIS A 12 10.51 1.58 -0.54
C HIS A 12 11.79 0.73 -0.42
N ALA A 13 12.09 0.16 0.74
CA ALA A 13 13.24 -0.74 0.92
C ALA A 13 13.13 -2.02 0.09
N GLN A 14 11.90 -2.47 -0.18
CA GLN A 14 11.60 -3.62 -1.04
C GLN A 14 11.35 -3.22 -2.52
N GLY A 15 11.61 -1.96 -2.90
CA GLY A 15 11.39 -1.49 -4.27
C GLY A 15 9.92 -1.28 -4.63
N LEU A 16 9.04 -1.16 -3.63
CA LEU A 16 7.62 -0.93 -3.77
C LEU A 16 7.21 0.48 -3.32
N LYS A 17 6.00 0.88 -3.71
CA LYS A 17 5.37 2.14 -3.33
C LYS A 17 4.01 1.87 -2.69
N LEU A 18 3.85 2.32 -1.44
CA LEU A 18 2.56 2.32 -0.77
C LEU A 18 1.68 3.45 -1.29
N VAL A 19 0.57 3.08 -1.92
CA VAL A 19 -0.50 3.96 -2.38
C VAL A 19 -1.62 3.94 -1.34
N LYS A 20 -2.14 5.13 -1.02
CA LYS A 20 -3.30 5.29 -0.15
C LYS A 20 -4.37 6.02 -0.94
N TYR A 21 -5.56 5.44 -1.00
CA TYR A 21 -6.70 6.07 -1.65
C TYR A 21 -7.53 6.85 -0.62
N ARG A 22 -8.11 7.97 -1.05
CA ARG A 22 -9.04 8.73 -0.20
C ARG A 22 -10.37 8.01 -0.16
N GLN A 23 -11.02 7.97 0.99
CA GLN A 23 -12.27 7.23 1.21
C GLN A 23 -13.42 7.66 0.26
N ASP A 24 -13.42 8.92 -0.17
CA ASP A 24 -14.38 9.50 -1.10
C ASP A 24 -14.02 9.30 -2.58
N SER A 25 -12.87 8.69 -2.89
CA SER A 25 -12.42 8.48 -4.26
C SER A 25 -12.99 7.19 -4.84
N ARG A 26 -13.30 7.18 -6.15
CA ARG A 26 -13.68 5.97 -6.89
C ARG A 26 -12.69 4.82 -6.67
N TRP A 27 -11.40 5.14 -6.64
CA TRP A 27 -10.31 4.18 -6.46
C TRP A 27 -10.38 3.44 -5.12
N PHE A 28 -10.96 4.04 -4.08
CA PHE A 28 -11.16 3.38 -2.80
C PHE A 28 -12.16 2.23 -2.89
N GLY A 29 -13.21 2.38 -3.70
CA GLY A 29 -14.17 1.30 -3.96
C GLY A 29 -13.57 0.19 -4.82
N ASP A 30 -12.80 0.58 -5.85
CA ASP A 30 -12.24 -0.37 -6.83
C ASP A 30 -10.98 -1.11 -6.29
N TYR A 31 -10.17 -0.46 -5.46
CA TYR A 31 -8.84 -0.94 -5.03
C TYR A 31 -8.62 -0.93 -3.51
N GLY A 32 -9.64 -0.61 -2.71
CA GLY A 32 -9.53 -0.55 -1.24
C GLY A 32 -8.75 0.66 -0.71
N PRO A 33 -8.48 0.74 0.61
CA PRO A 33 -7.83 1.88 1.23
C PRO A 33 -6.33 1.97 0.89
N TYR A 34 -5.66 0.84 0.72
CA TYR A 34 -4.25 0.76 0.39
C TYR A 34 -3.96 -0.19 -0.78
N ALA A 35 -2.88 0.12 -1.50
CA ALA A 35 -2.32 -0.73 -2.54
C ALA A 35 -0.80 -0.61 -2.58
N LEU A 36 -0.13 -1.60 -3.14
CA LEU A 36 1.30 -1.61 -3.41
C LEU A 36 1.52 -1.54 -4.92
N ALA A 37 2.42 -0.65 -5.33
CA ALA A 37 2.88 -0.52 -6.71
C ALA A 37 4.38 -0.84 -6.81
N ASP A 38 4.83 -1.32 -7.96
CA ASP A 38 6.24 -1.40 -8.29
C ASP A 38 6.82 -0.01 -8.65
N GLN A 39 8.11 0.04 -9.01
CA GLN A 39 8.79 1.28 -9.40
C GLN A 39 8.29 1.85 -10.73
N ASN A 40 7.66 1.04 -11.58
CA ASN A 40 7.08 1.45 -12.85
C ASN A 40 5.67 2.04 -12.68
N GLY A 41 5.11 1.97 -11.46
CA GLY A 41 3.76 2.44 -11.15
C GLY A 41 2.68 1.40 -11.45
N CYS A 42 3.04 0.15 -11.71
CA CYS A 42 2.10 -0.95 -11.85
C CYS A 42 1.67 -1.46 -10.47
N LEU A 43 0.37 -1.61 -10.24
CA LEU A 43 -0.14 -2.20 -9.00
C LEU A 43 0.23 -3.69 -8.95
N VAL A 44 0.87 -4.09 -7.85
CA VAL A 44 1.25 -5.48 -7.56
C VAL A 44 0.33 -6.13 -6.52
N ALA A 45 -0.29 -5.32 -5.66
CA ALA A 45 -1.31 -5.74 -4.71
C ALA A 45 -2.29 -4.60 -4.43
N TRP A 46 -3.57 -4.90 -4.26
CA TRP A 46 -4.64 -3.94 -3.98
C TRP A 46 -5.72 -4.59 -3.11
N GLY A 47 -6.65 -3.77 -2.62
CA GLY A 47 -7.68 -4.21 -1.68
C GLY A 47 -7.16 -4.37 -0.25
N LEU A 48 -5.99 -3.80 0.05
CA LEU A 48 -5.29 -4.00 1.31
C LEU A 48 -5.78 -3.01 2.36
N ASP A 49 -5.93 -3.48 3.59
CA ASP A 49 -5.93 -2.60 4.76
C ASP A 49 -4.52 -2.34 5.31
N VAL A 50 -4.43 -1.65 6.43
CA VAL A 50 -3.13 -1.30 7.04
C VAL A 50 -2.41 -2.52 7.63
N GLU A 51 -3.15 -3.52 8.07
CA GLU A 51 -2.62 -4.75 8.66
C GLU A 51 -2.10 -5.68 7.55
N ASP A 52 -2.84 -5.79 6.45
CA ASP A 52 -2.42 -6.49 5.24
C ASP A 52 -1.11 -5.93 4.68
N VAL A 53 -1.01 -4.60 4.58
CA VAL A 53 0.23 -3.92 4.16
C VAL A 53 1.38 -4.23 5.13
N ALA A 54 1.10 -4.26 6.44
CA ALA A 54 2.13 -4.56 7.43
C ALA A 54 2.63 -6.00 7.30
N MET A 55 1.74 -6.97 7.03
CA MET A 55 2.11 -8.36 6.78
C MET A 55 2.88 -8.53 5.47
N ALA A 56 2.40 -7.92 4.38
CA ALA A 56 3.05 -7.98 3.07
C ALA A 56 4.48 -7.40 3.08
N LEU A 57 4.77 -6.47 4.00
CA LEU A 57 6.07 -5.81 4.15
C LEU A 57 6.88 -6.33 5.36
N ALA A 58 6.50 -7.47 5.94
CA ALA A 58 7.18 -8.05 7.11
C ALA A 58 8.36 -8.97 6.76
N GLU A 59 8.51 -9.34 5.49
CA GLU A 59 9.62 -10.13 4.94
C GLU A 59 10.86 -9.27 4.61
#